data_AF-A0A263D6S9-F1
#
_entry.id   AF-A0A263D6S9-F1
#
_cell.length_a   1.000
_cell.length_b   1.000
_cell.length_c   1.000
_cell.angle_alpha   90.00
_cell.angle_beta   90.00
_cell.angle_gamma   90.00
#
_symmetry.space_group_name_H-M   'P 1'
#
loop_
_entity.id
_entity.type
_entity.pdbx_description
1 polymer ?
#
loop_
_entity_poly.entity_id
_entity_poly.type
_entity_poly.pdbx_seq_one_letter_code
_entity_poly.pdbx_strand_id
1 'polypeptide(L)'
;MVPGQQTARAPGDTGGETIERAYRPVLGGVRHLSDHETAPGNGTVVDLLCGMNHVVGSRRAAKRIYDCSACDEVRGERGGQA
;
A
#
# COMPACT_ATOMS: atom_id res chain seq x y z
N MET A 1 -29.26 33.82 -28.40
CA MET A 1 -27.84 33.48 -28.14
C MET A 1 -27.68 33.36 -26.63
N VAL A 2 -27.52 32.14 -26.12
CA VAL A 2 -27.49 31.82 -24.68
C VAL A 2 -26.04 31.57 -24.29
N PRO A 3 -25.46 32.27 -23.30
CA PRO A 3 -24.14 31.92 -22.80
C PRO A 3 -24.21 30.63 -21.98
N GLY A 4 -23.39 29.68 -22.41
CA GLY A 4 -23.24 28.36 -21.80
C GLY A 4 -22.76 28.44 -20.35
N GLN A 5 -23.42 27.62 -19.55
CA GLN A 5 -23.19 27.35 -18.14
C GLN A 5 -21.73 26.98 -17.87
N GLN A 6 -21.05 27.76 -17.03
CA GLN A 6 -19.78 27.37 -16.41
C GLN A 6 -20.10 26.82 -15.02
N THR A 7 -20.18 25.50 -14.88
CA THR A 7 -20.19 24.84 -13.57
C THR A 7 -18.75 24.70 -13.10
N ALA A 8 -18.35 25.57 -12.17
CA ALA A 8 -17.12 25.42 -11.40
C ALA A 8 -17.18 24.08 -10.65
N ARG A 9 -16.28 23.15 -10.98
CA ARG A 9 -16.09 21.92 -10.22
C ARG A 9 -15.30 22.27 -8.96
N ALA A 10 -15.85 21.88 -7.81
CA ALA A 10 -15.25 22.05 -6.50
C ALA A 10 -13.83 21.43 -6.43
N PRO A 11 -12.87 22.05 -5.74
CA PRO A 11 -11.71 21.34 -5.24
C PRO A 11 -12.19 20.39 -4.13
N GLY A 12 -12.07 19.10 -4.39
CA GLY A 12 -12.28 18.07 -3.36
C GLY A 12 -11.23 18.23 -2.27
N ASP A 13 -11.64 18.83 -1.17
CA ASP A 13 -11.06 18.62 0.14
C ASP A 13 -11.17 17.11 0.44
N THR A 14 -10.04 16.41 0.36
CA THR A 14 -9.90 15.11 1.02
C THR A 14 -8.77 15.26 2.01
N GLY A 15 -9.06 16.00 3.08
CA GLY A 15 -8.27 15.92 4.29
C GLY A 15 -8.20 14.49 4.80
N GLY A 16 -6.98 14.02 5.00
CA GLY A 16 -6.65 13.09 6.09
C GLY A 16 -6.94 11.61 5.89
N GLU A 17 -6.31 10.93 4.93
CA GLU A 17 -6.06 9.48 5.05
C GLU A 17 -4.91 9.03 4.12
N THR A 18 -3.66 9.32 4.49
CA THR A 18 -2.49 9.00 3.64
C THR A 18 -1.43 8.20 4.38
N ILE A 19 -1.83 7.30 5.29
CA ILE A 19 -0.89 6.37 5.95
C ILE A 19 -1.42 4.92 6.06
N GLU A 20 -2.43 4.57 5.27
CA GLU A 20 -2.96 3.18 5.17
C GLU A 20 -2.66 2.49 3.84
N ARG A 21 -2.10 3.21 2.88
CA ARG A 21 -1.79 2.74 1.52
C ARG A 21 -0.39 2.18 1.46
N ALA A 22 -0.14 1.03 2.08
CA ALA A 22 1.05 0.25 1.80
C ALA A 22 0.59 -1.13 1.34
N TYR A 23 1.14 -1.65 0.24
CA TYR A 23 0.82 -2.99 -0.23
C TYR A 23 1.32 -4.01 0.80
N ARG A 24 0.38 -4.79 1.36
CA ARG A 24 0.62 -5.73 2.48
C ARG A 24 0.35 -7.18 2.08
N PRO A 25 1.24 -7.84 1.32
CA PRO A 25 1.03 -9.23 0.93
C PRO A 25 1.12 -10.16 2.15
N VAL A 26 0.33 -11.24 2.12
CA VAL A 26 0.39 -12.30 3.14
C VAL A 26 1.07 -13.52 2.53
N LEU A 27 2.26 -13.86 3.03
CA LEU A 27 3.10 -14.96 2.55
C LEU A 27 3.24 -15.99 3.65
N GLY A 28 2.82 -17.23 3.40
CA GLY A 28 2.92 -18.30 4.40
C GLY A 28 2.16 -18.01 5.70
N GLY A 29 1.15 -17.14 5.66
CA GLY A 29 0.40 -16.70 6.86
C GLY A 29 1.01 -15.50 7.57
N VAL A 30 2.10 -14.93 7.08
CA VAL A 30 2.72 -13.72 7.64
C VAL A 30 2.40 -12.52 6.75
N ARG A 31 1.89 -11.44 7.34
CA ARG A 31 1.68 -10.17 6.64
C ARG A 31 3.00 -9.42 6.58
N HIS A 32 3.44 -9.15 5.36
CA HIS A 32 4.59 -8.30 5.08
C HIS A 32 4.14 -6.90 4.69
N LEU A 33 5.10 -5.98 4.67
CA LEU A 33 4.93 -4.63 4.17
C LEU A 33 5.88 -4.44 3.00
N SER A 34 5.48 -3.61 2.05
CA SER A 34 6.33 -3.12 0.96
C SER A 34 6.27 -1.60 0.91
N ASP A 35 7.24 -1.02 0.21
CA ASP A 35 7.30 0.42 -0.05
C ASP A 35 6.29 0.90 -1.10
N HIS A 36 5.56 -0.03 -1.74
CA HIS A 36 4.55 0.33 -2.72
C HIS A 36 3.28 0.82 -2.06
N GLU A 37 2.78 1.97 -2.53
CA GLU A 37 1.56 2.55 -1.98
C GLU A 37 0.30 1.70 -2.29
N THR A 38 0.31 1.04 -3.44
CA THR A 38 -0.80 0.23 -3.94
C THR A 38 -0.28 -1.11 -4.45
N ALA A 39 -1.16 -2.11 -4.54
CA ALA A 39 -0.81 -3.41 -5.09
C ALA A 39 -0.37 -3.28 -6.55
N PRO A 40 0.89 -3.65 -6.90
CA PRO A 40 1.34 -3.60 -8.29
C PRO A 40 0.61 -4.63 -9.16
N GLY A 41 0.75 -4.53 -10.48
CA GLY A 41 0.11 -5.47 -11.40
C GLY A 41 0.53 -6.92 -11.15
N ASN A 42 -0.34 -7.88 -11.42
CA ASN A 42 -0.01 -9.31 -11.32
C ASN A 42 1.24 -9.65 -12.15
N GLY A 43 2.12 -10.48 -11.60
CA GLY A 43 3.42 -10.83 -12.19
C GLY A 43 4.54 -9.85 -11.86
N THR A 44 4.25 -8.70 -11.23
CA THR A 44 5.28 -7.76 -10.78
C THR A 44 6.02 -8.32 -9.57
N VAL A 45 7.36 -8.20 -9.56
CA VAL A 45 8.18 -8.47 -8.39
C VAL A 45 8.23 -7.21 -7.55
N VAL A 46 7.93 -7.32 -6.26
CA VAL A 46 8.03 -6.23 -5.29
C VAL A 46 9.01 -6.60 -4.20
N ASP A 47 9.77 -5.61 -3.74
CA ASP A 47 10.64 -5.74 -2.58
C ASP A 47 9.82 -5.43 -1.31
N LEU A 48 9.93 -6.31 -0.32
CA LEU A 48 9.32 -6.16 0.99
C LEU A 48 10.30 -5.48 1.93
N LEU A 49 9.79 -4.78 2.94
CA LEU A 49 10.62 -4.09 3.94
C LEU A 49 11.58 -5.02 4.68
N CYS A 50 11.20 -6.28 4.87
CA CYS A 50 12.06 -7.32 5.44
C CYS A 50 13.19 -7.81 4.52
N GLY A 51 13.36 -7.25 3.32
CA GLY A 51 14.39 -7.64 2.35
C GLY A 51 14.05 -8.86 1.49
N MET A 52 12.82 -9.36 1.55
CA MET A 52 12.34 -10.45 0.70
C MET A 52 11.65 -9.91 -0.56
N ASN A 53 11.63 -10.72 -1.62
CA ASN A 53 10.99 -10.36 -2.88
C ASN A 53 9.70 -11.17 -3.08
N HIS A 54 8.64 -10.52 -3.53
CA HIS A 54 7.33 -11.14 -3.74
C HIS A 54 6.81 -10.88 -5.16
N VAL A 55 6.37 -11.94 -5.85
CA VAL A 55 5.65 -11.81 -7.12
C VAL A 55 4.15 -11.65 -6.87
N VAL A 56 3.60 -10.50 -7.22
CA VAL A 56 2.18 -10.18 -7.05
C VAL A 56 1.31 -11.16 -7.84
N GLY A 57 0.27 -11.70 -7.21
CA GLY A 57 -0.69 -12.60 -7.87
C GLY A 57 -0.18 -14.03 -8.10
N SER A 58 1.04 -14.37 -7.67
CA SER A 58 1.60 -15.72 -7.83
C SER A 58 0.98 -16.77 -6.89
N ARG A 59 0.30 -16.35 -5.82
CA ARG A 59 -0.29 -17.26 -4.81
C ARG A 59 -1.70 -16.84 -4.43
N ARG A 60 -2.57 -17.81 -4.15
CA ARG A 60 -3.87 -17.57 -3.51
C ARG A 60 -3.64 -16.82 -2.20
N ALA A 61 -4.48 -15.83 -1.92
CA ALA A 61 -4.41 -15.05 -0.68
C ALA A 61 -4.41 -16.00 0.53
N ALA A 62 -3.30 -16.07 1.24
CA ALA A 62 -3.20 -16.84 2.47
C ALA A 62 -3.92 -16.09 3.59
N LYS A 63 -4.56 -16.83 4.51
CA LYS A 63 -5.12 -16.25 5.72
C LYS A 63 -3.98 -15.68 6.57
N ARG A 64 -4.07 -14.41 6.98
CA ARG A 64 -3.11 -13.79 7.91
C ARG A 64 -3.19 -14.49 9.26
N ILE A 65 -2.03 -14.89 9.77
CA ILE A 65 -1.84 -15.49 11.09
C ILE A 65 -1.03 -14.51 11.96
N TYR A 66 0.06 -13.96 11.43
CA TYR A 66 0.95 -13.01 12.13
C TYR A 66 1.40 -11.86 11.22
N ASP A 67 2.02 -10.83 11.81
CA ASP A 67 2.74 -9.77 11.10
C ASP A 67 4.24 -10.05 11.11
N CYS A 68 4.94 -9.66 10.05
CA CYS A 68 6.39 -9.78 9.98
C CYS A 68 7.04 -8.75 10.89
N SER A 69 7.66 -9.17 11.99
CA SER A 69 8.35 -8.29 12.94
C SER A 69 9.39 -7.41 12.27
N ALA A 70 10.20 -7.96 11.35
CA ALA A 70 11.19 -7.17 10.61
C ALA A 70 10.57 -6.06 9.74
N CYS A 71 9.38 -6.30 9.17
CA CYS A 71 8.67 -5.24 8.43
C CYS A 71 8.15 -4.14 9.37
N ASP A 72 7.73 -4.53 10.57
CA ASP A 72 7.20 -3.60 11.58
C ASP A 72 8.32 -2.73 12.16
N GLU A 73 9.49 -3.31 12.44
CA GLU A 73 10.70 -2.60 12.89
C GLU A 73 11.11 -1.53 11.87
N VAL A 74 11.28 -1.91 10.59
CA VAL A 74 11.66 -0.97 9.52
C VAL A 74 10.61 0.13 9.35
N ARG A 75 9.32 -0.20 9.49
CA ARG A 75 8.25 0.81 9.45
C ARG A 75 8.32 1.76 10.65
N GLY A 76 8.61 1.25 11.85
CA GLY A 76 8.81 2.04 13.06
C GLY A 76 9.99 3.00 12.95
N GLU A 77 11.12 2.53 12.42
CA GLU A 77 12.30 3.37 12.14
C GLU A 77 11.99 4.50 11.15
N ARG A 78 11.19 4.21 10.12
CA ARG A 78 10.78 5.20 9.10
C ARG A 78 9.69 6.16 9.62
N GLY A 79 8.80 5.70 10.49
CA GLY A 79 7.75 6.51 11.10
C GLY A 79 8.19 7.38 12.27
N GLY A 80 9.38 7.12 12.83
CA GLY A 80 9.98 7.91 13.91
C GLY A 80 10.73 9.18 13.45
N GLN A 81 10.70 9.51 12.14
CA GLN A 81 11.13 10.80 11.61
C GLN A 81 9.89 11.68 11.37
N ALA A 82 9.28 12.18 12.44
CA ALA A 82 8.29 13.26 12.38
C ALA A 82 8.44 14.15 13.61
#